data_AF-A0A448PGV4-F1
#
_entry.id   AF-A0A448PGV4-F1
#
_cell.length_a   1.000
_cell.length_b   1.000
_cell.length_c   1.000
_cell.angle_alpha   90.00
_cell.angle_beta   90.00
_cell.angle_gamma   90.00
#
_symmetry.space_group_name_H-M   'P 1'
#
loop_
_entity.id
_entity.type
_entity.pdbx_description
1 polymer ?
#
loop_
_entity_poly.entity_id
_entity_poly.type
_entity_poly.pdbx_seq_one_letter_code
_entity_poly.pdbx_strand_id
1 'polypeptide(L)'
;MHNIDPHGILPAEPDQKTAAKYWALLPKIAIAILAVGAIAAGIIWIASSGSTGQDISILTLIISFALSITVMSIRELIGKGN
;
A
#
# COMPACT_ATOMS: atom_id res chain seq x y z
N MET A 1 7.69 27.46 19.41
CA MET A 1 6.58 27.73 20.35
C MET A 1 5.65 26.54 20.27
N HIS A 2 5.55 25.81 21.37
CA HIS A 2 4.84 24.55 21.50
C HIS A 2 3.40 24.87 21.90
N ASN A 3 2.45 24.68 20.97
CA ASN A 3 1.04 24.88 21.24
C ASN A 3 0.52 23.61 21.91
N ILE A 4 0.47 23.61 23.25
CA ILE A 4 -0.17 22.55 24.03
C ILE A 4 -1.62 22.97 24.23
N ASP A 5 -2.55 22.21 23.65
CA ASP A 5 -3.97 22.36 23.96
C ASP A 5 -4.23 21.99 25.44
N PRO A 6 -4.96 22.82 26.20
CA PRO A 6 -5.26 22.57 27.62
C PRO A 6 -6.29 21.44 27.87
N HIS A 7 -6.71 20.72 26.81
CA HIS A 7 -7.67 19.62 26.87
C HIS A 7 -7.04 18.34 26.28
N GLY A 8 -6.03 17.81 26.97
CA GLY A 8 -5.19 16.68 26.52
C GLY A 8 -5.85 15.30 26.47
N ILE A 9 -6.99 15.15 25.79
CA ILE A 9 -7.65 13.84 25.58
C ILE A 9 -8.17 13.67 24.15
N LEU A 10 -7.61 14.37 23.16
CA LEU A 10 -7.86 14.04 21.75
C LEU A 10 -6.52 13.76 21.06
N PRO A 11 -6.39 12.62 20.34
CA PRO A 11 -5.19 12.34 19.56
C PRO A 11 -4.98 13.52 18.61
N ALA A 12 -3.77 14.09 18.62
CA ALA A 12 -3.40 15.22 17.79
C ALA A 12 -3.96 15.02 16.38
N GLU A 13 -4.84 15.93 15.94
CA GLU A 13 -5.38 15.88 14.59
C GLU A 13 -4.20 15.72 13.61
N PRO A 14 -4.25 14.73 12.71
CA PRO A 14 -3.18 14.55 11.76
C PRO A 14 -3.07 15.84 10.94
N ASP A 15 -1.95 16.55 11.11
CA ASP A 15 -1.61 17.78 10.41
C ASP A 15 -2.01 17.67 8.92
N GLN A 16 -2.94 18.50 8.46
CA GLN A 16 -3.51 18.43 7.10
C GLN A 16 -2.43 18.40 6.01
N LYS A 17 -1.28 19.06 6.23
CA LYS A 17 -0.14 19.06 5.31
C LYS A 17 0.51 17.69 5.21
N THR A 18 0.53 16.95 6.30
CA THR A 18 1.05 15.59 6.40
C THR A 18 0.08 14.60 5.74
N ALA A 19 -1.23 14.74 5.96
CA ALA A 19 -2.25 13.92 5.30
C ALA A 19 -2.20 14.06 3.76
N ALA A 20 -2.07 15.30 3.24
CA ALA A 20 -1.96 15.56 1.81
C ALA A 20 -0.71 14.92 1.16
N LYS A 21 0.42 14.88 1.89
CA LYS A 21 1.65 14.22 1.41
C LYS A 21 1.46 12.72 1.26
N TYR A 22 0.89 12.05 2.26
CA TYR A 22 0.64 10.60 2.19
C TYR A 22 -0.36 10.24 1.09
N TRP A 23 -1.39 11.08 0.90
CA TRP A 23 -2.40 10.86 -0.14
C TRP A 23 -1.82 10.81 -1.56
N ALA A 24 -0.81 11.64 -1.85
CA ALA A 24 -0.10 11.64 -3.13
C ALA A 24 0.92 10.48 -3.30
N LEU A 25 1.33 9.85 -2.21
CA LEU A 25 2.31 8.76 -2.22
C LEU A 25 1.65 7.38 -2.39
N LEU A 26 0.43 7.19 -1.88
CA LEU A 26 -0.29 5.90 -1.94
C LEU A 26 -0.41 5.31 -3.36
N PRO A 27 -0.70 6.08 -4.43
CA PRO A 27 -0.73 5.54 -5.79
C PRO A 27 0.63 5.03 -6.26
N LYS A 28 1.71 5.74 -5.89
CA LYS A 28 3.08 5.34 -6.24
C LYS A 28 3.47 4.06 -5.51
N ILE A 29 3.08 3.94 -4.25
CA ILE A 29 3.30 2.72 -3.45
C ILE A 29 2.55 1.54 -4.06
N ALA A 30 1.30 1.70 -4.46
CA ALA A 30 0.53 0.64 -5.11
C ALA A 30 1.20 0.15 -6.42
N ILE A 31 1.67 1.09 -7.27
CA ILE A 31 2.41 0.73 -8.49
C ILE A 31 3.72 0.01 -8.15
N ALA A 32 4.44 0.47 -7.12
CA ALA A 32 5.67 -0.19 -6.68
C ALA A 32 5.41 -1.62 -6.18
N ILE A 33 4.33 -1.85 -5.43
CA ILE A 33 3.92 -3.19 -4.98
C ILE A 33 3.63 -4.09 -6.20
N LEU A 34 2.89 -3.61 -7.19
CA LEU A 34 2.64 -4.38 -8.42
C LEU A 34 3.93 -4.69 -9.16
N ALA A 35 4.84 -3.72 -9.32
CA ALA A 35 6.09 -3.92 -10.03
C ALA A 35 6.98 -4.96 -9.33
N VAL A 36 7.17 -4.84 -8.01
CA VAL A 36 7.96 -5.79 -7.23
C VAL A 36 7.32 -7.17 -7.25
N GLY A 37 6.00 -7.25 -7.07
CA GLY A 37 5.24 -8.49 -7.13
C GLY A 37 5.35 -9.21 -8.47
N ALA A 38 5.24 -8.46 -9.57
CA ALA A 38 5.38 -9.00 -10.93
C ALA A 38 6.79 -9.51 -11.20
N ILE A 39 7.82 -8.78 -10.77
CA ILE A 39 9.21 -9.21 -10.88
C ILE A 39 9.45 -10.49 -10.08
N ALA A 40 9.01 -10.53 -8.81
CA ALA A 40 9.16 -11.70 -7.96
C ALA A 40 8.44 -12.93 -8.54
N ALA A 41 7.20 -12.75 -9.01
CA ALA A 41 6.45 -13.81 -9.68
C ALA A 41 7.16 -14.30 -10.95
N GLY A 42 7.65 -13.39 -11.79
CA GLY A 42 8.41 -13.74 -12.99
C GLY A 42 9.69 -14.54 -12.68
N ILE A 43 10.42 -14.15 -11.63
CA ILE A 43 11.60 -14.89 -11.16
C ILE A 43 11.21 -16.30 -10.70
N ILE A 44 10.15 -16.42 -9.87
CA ILE A 44 9.67 -17.72 -9.38
C ILE A 44 9.24 -18.60 -10.56
N TRP A 45 8.49 -18.05 -11.51
CA TRP A 45 8.01 -18.76 -12.69
C TRP A 45 9.16 -19.36 -13.51
N ILE A 46 10.22 -18.58 -13.75
CA ILE A 46 11.39 -19.02 -14.53
C ILE A 46 12.26 -20.00 -13.73
N ALA A 47 12.43 -19.76 -12.43
CA ALA A 47 13.29 -20.58 -11.58
C ALA A 47 12.67 -21.94 -11.24
N SER A 48 11.34 -22.04 -11.29
CA SER A 48 10.63 -23.26 -10.92
C SER A 48 10.41 -24.20 -12.11
N SER A 49 10.91 -25.42 -11.99
CA SER A 49 10.56 -26.53 -12.88
C SER A 49 9.47 -27.38 -12.22
N GLY A 50 8.20 -27.11 -12.55
CA GLY A 50 7.04 -27.89 -12.08
C GLY A 50 5.78 -27.06 -11.81
N SER A 51 4.64 -27.72 -11.67
CA SER A 51 3.34 -27.09 -11.45
C SER A 51 3.29 -26.27 -10.16
N THR A 52 3.90 -26.76 -9.08
CA THR A 52 3.92 -26.06 -7.78
C THR A 52 4.53 -24.67 -7.87
N GLY A 53 5.56 -24.46 -8.69
CA GLY A 53 6.17 -23.14 -8.81
C GLY A 53 5.35 -22.17 -9.67
N GLN A 54 4.63 -22.69 -10.67
CA GLN A 54 3.65 -21.91 -11.42
C GLN A 54 2.53 -21.43 -10.49
N ASP A 55 2.02 -22.31 -9.62
CA ASP A 55 0.99 -21.99 -8.64
C ASP A 55 1.46 -20.90 -7.66
N ILE A 56 2.68 -21.01 -7.14
CA ILE A 56 3.27 -20.01 -6.23
C ILE A 56 3.49 -18.67 -6.93
N SER A 57 3.92 -18.66 -8.19
CA SER A 57 4.07 -17.44 -8.97
C SER A 57 2.73 -16.73 -9.16
N ILE A 58 1.69 -17.47 -9.53
CA ILE A 58 0.33 -16.92 -9.67
C ILE A 58 -0.18 -16.40 -8.32
N LEU A 59 0.01 -17.15 -7.23
CA LEU A 59 -0.37 -16.72 -5.88
C LEU A 59 0.34 -15.40 -5.49
N THR A 60 1.62 -15.27 -5.83
CA THR A 60 2.42 -14.05 -5.59
C THR A 60 1.83 -12.85 -6.33
N LEU A 61 1.40 -13.02 -7.58
CA LEU A 61 0.71 -11.97 -8.34
C LEU A 61 -0.63 -11.59 -7.69
N ILE A 62 -1.42 -12.57 -7.28
CA ILE A 62 -2.73 -12.34 -6.65
C ILE A 62 -2.57 -11.53 -5.36
N ILE A 63 -1.63 -11.91 -4.50
CA ILE A 63 -1.36 -11.18 -3.25
C ILE A 63 -0.90 -9.75 -3.53
N SER A 64 -0.01 -9.57 -4.49
CA SER A 64 0.50 -8.23 -4.87
C SER A 64 -0.62 -7.33 -5.41
N PHE A 65 -1.54 -7.90 -6.19
CA PHE A 65 -2.71 -7.20 -6.69
C PHE A 65 -3.68 -6.83 -5.56
N ALA A 66 -3.96 -7.77 -4.65
CA ALA A 66 -4.81 -7.52 -3.48
C ALA A 66 -4.25 -6.41 -2.60
N LEU A 67 -2.95 -6.42 -2.31
CA LEU A 67 -2.28 -5.37 -1.53
C LEU A 67 -2.39 -4.00 -2.22
N SER A 68 -2.24 -3.97 -3.54
CA SER A 68 -2.36 -2.73 -4.32
C SER A 68 -3.78 -2.15 -4.26
N ILE A 69 -4.80 -3.01 -4.32
CA ILE A 69 -6.19 -2.61 -4.09
C ILE A 69 -6.37 -2.09 -2.66
N THR A 70 -5.85 -2.78 -1.65
CA THR A 70 -5.93 -2.33 -0.25
C THR A 70 -5.34 -0.93 -0.07
N VAL A 71 -4.17 -0.66 -0.66
CA VAL A 71 -3.53 0.66 -0.61
C VAL A 71 -4.38 1.74 -1.28
N MET A 72 -4.99 1.45 -2.43
CA MET A 72 -5.90 2.38 -3.10
C MET A 72 -7.21 2.57 -2.32
N SER A 73 -7.76 1.52 -1.71
CA SER A 73 -8.95 1.61 -0.86
C SER A 73 -8.71 2.50 0.36
N ILE A 74 -7.53 2.41 0.99
CA ILE A 74 -7.13 3.31 2.08
C ILE A 74 -7.09 4.76 1.59
N ARG A 75 -6.55 5.01 0.40
CA ARG A 75 -6.53 6.35 -0.20
C ARG A 75 -7.94 6.93 -0.39
N GLU A 76 -8.87 6.12 -0.88
CA GLU A 76 -10.28 6.52 -1.07
C GLU A 76 -11.00 6.76 0.26
N LEU A 77 -10.76 5.90 1.27
CA LEU A 77 -11.32 6.09 2.61
C LEU A 77 -10.84 7.39 3.25
N ILE A 78 -9.55 7.72 3.12
CA ILE A 78 -8.99 8.99 3.60
C ILE A 78 -9.53 10.16 2.78
N GLY A 79 -9.67 10.00 1.46
CA GLY A 79 -10.16 11.06 0.56
C GLY A 79 -11.64 11.42 0.76
N LYS A 80 -12.47 10.44 1.13
CA LYS A 80 -13.91 10.64 1.44
C LYS A 80 -14.18 11.21 2.84
N GLY A 81 -13.18 11.23 3.73
CA GLY A 81 -13.29 11.76 5.08
C GLY A 81 -13.01 13.27 5.21
N ASN A 82 -12.62 13.93 4.11
CA ASN A 82 -12.49 15.39 3.96
C ASN A 82 -13.70 15.97 3.24
#